data_AF-A0A352Q7F0-F1
#
_entry.id   AF-A0A352Q7F0-F1
#
_cell.length_a   1.000
_cell.length_b   1.000
_cell.length_c   1.000
_cell.angle_alpha   90.00
_cell.angle_beta   90.00
_cell.angle_gamma   90.00
#
_symmetry.space_group_name_H-M   'P 1'
#
loop_
_entity.id
_entity.type
_entity.pdbx_description
1 polymer ?
#
loop_
_entity_poly.entity_id
_entity_poly.type
_entity_poly.pdbx_seq_one_letter_code
_entity_poly.pdbx_strand_id
1 'polypeptide(L)'
;MPDKDNYQLSPSLDVVIATLLYLMTRYSSTQCPQIRMSITQHLALLRDHPEASGSNALLNTAKNLVGHWNAPPKGVEREPIPATLH
;
A
#
# COMPACT_ATOMS: atom_id res chain seq x y z
N MET A 1 -31.20 -15.60 -19.94
CA MET A 1 -29.88 -16.07 -19.47
C MET A 1 -29.00 -14.83 -19.37
N PRO A 2 -28.43 -14.48 -18.21
CA PRO A 2 -27.53 -13.33 -18.17
C PRO A 2 -26.11 -13.76 -18.57
N ASP A 3 -25.52 -12.96 -19.45
CA ASP A 3 -24.20 -13.07 -20.05
C ASP A 3 -23.07 -13.39 -19.06
N LYS A 4 -22.19 -14.30 -19.49
CA LYS A 4 -21.05 -14.86 -18.74
C LYS A 4 -19.77 -14.02 -18.88
N ASP A 5 -19.86 -12.81 -19.42
CA ASP A 5 -18.71 -12.08 -19.98
C ASP A 5 -18.41 -10.75 -19.26
N ASN A 6 -18.67 -10.67 -17.95
CA ASN A 6 -18.19 -9.55 -17.15
C ASN A 6 -17.55 -10.03 -15.84
N TYR A 7 -16.57 -10.92 -15.94
CA TYR A 7 -15.61 -11.11 -14.84
C TYR A 7 -14.74 -9.86 -14.79
N GLN A 8 -15.27 -8.79 -14.20
CA GLN A 8 -14.43 -7.70 -13.73
C GLN A 8 -13.49 -8.31 -12.68
N LEU A 9 -12.29 -8.69 -13.13
CA LEU A 9 -11.26 -9.49 -12.45
C LEU A 9 -10.62 -8.77 -11.26
N SER A 10 -11.37 -7.91 -10.59
CA SER A 10 -10.95 -7.31 -9.34
C SER A 10 -11.11 -8.38 -8.23
N PRO A 11 -10.06 -8.68 -7.46
CA PRO A 11 -10.20 -9.55 -6.30
C PRO A 11 -11.23 -8.96 -5.34
N SER A 12 -11.95 -9.80 -4.59
CA SER A 12 -12.95 -9.30 -3.64
C SER A 12 -12.33 -8.32 -2.63
N LEU A 13 -13.14 -7.37 -2.16
CA LEU A 13 -12.70 -6.33 -1.23
C LEU A 13 -12.02 -6.93 0.02
N ASP A 14 -12.58 -8.02 0.56
CA ASP A 14 -12.04 -8.73 1.72
C ASP A 14 -10.63 -9.31 1.45
N VAL A 15 -10.37 -9.81 0.24
CA VAL A 15 -9.05 -10.32 -0.15
C VAL A 15 -8.03 -9.19 -0.21
N VAL A 16 -8.41 -8.02 -0.73
CA VAL A 16 -7.54 -6.84 -0.75
C VAL A 16 -7.21 -6.40 0.67
N ILE A 17 -8.21 -6.32 1.55
CA ILE A 17 -8.04 -5.93 2.96
C ILE A 17 -7.15 -6.94 3.71
N ALA A 18 -7.44 -8.23 3.59
CA ALA A 18 -6.67 -9.29 4.25
C ALA A 18 -5.20 -9.29 3.78
N THR A 19 -4.98 -9.10 2.48
CA THR A 19 -3.62 -9.02 1.91
C THR A 19 -2.88 -7.79 2.44
N LEU A 20 -3.55 -6.63 2.53
CA LEU A 20 -2.97 -5.42 3.12
C LEU A 20 -2.54 -5.65 4.58
N LEU A 21 -3.40 -6.23 5.40
CA LEU A 21 -3.09 -6.52 6.81
C LEU A 21 -1.91 -7.48 6.94
N TYR A 22 -1.86 -8.53 6.11
CA TYR A 22 -0.74 -9.46 6.05
C TYR A 22 0.57 -8.75 5.67
N LEU A 23 0.57 -7.94 4.60
CA LEU A 23 1.75 -7.22 4.13
C LEU A 23 2.27 -6.22 5.17
N MET A 24 1.39 -5.47 5.83
CA MET A 24 1.76 -4.55 6.90
C MET A 24 2.38 -5.28 8.09
N THR A 25 1.80 -6.41 8.48
CA THR A 25 2.35 -7.29 9.55
C THR A 25 3.70 -7.87 9.15
N ARG A 26 3.86 -8.30 7.90
CA ARG A 26 5.14 -8.83 7.41
C ARG A 26 6.21 -7.74 7.31
N TYR A 27 5.83 -6.52 6.94
CA TYR A 27 6.75 -5.40 6.88
C TYR A 27 7.27 -5.02 8.27
N SER A 28 6.44 -5.06 9.31
CA SER A 28 6.88 -4.74 10.68
C SER A 28 8.04 -5.62 11.16
N SER A 29 8.10 -6.87 10.70
CA SER A 29 9.14 -7.83 11.07
C SER A 29 10.38 -7.81 10.16
N THR A 30 10.24 -7.37 8.90
CA THR A 30 11.30 -7.52 7.88
C THR A 30 11.87 -6.20 7.38
N GLN A 31 11.10 -5.13 7.47
CA GLN A 31 11.38 -3.80 6.91
C GLN A 31 11.77 -3.83 5.41
N CYS A 32 11.36 -4.88 4.70
CA CYS A 32 11.77 -5.11 3.31
C CYS A 32 11.16 -4.06 2.37
N PRO A 33 11.98 -3.34 1.56
CA PRO A 33 11.48 -2.32 0.64
C PRO A 33 10.46 -2.83 -0.39
N GLN A 34 10.61 -4.09 -0.84
CA GLN A 34 9.69 -4.69 -1.81
C GLN A 34 8.28 -4.86 -1.21
N ILE A 35 8.19 -5.26 0.06
CA ILE A 35 6.91 -5.41 0.75
C ILE A 35 6.24 -4.05 0.91
N ARG A 36 7.03 -3.02 1.21
CA ARG A 36 6.53 -1.64 1.25
C ARG A 36 5.96 -1.18 -0.08
N MET A 37 6.61 -1.50 -1.20
CA MET A 37 6.06 -1.24 -2.54
C MET A 37 4.76 -2.02 -2.79
N SER A 38 4.68 -3.28 -2.35
CA SER A 38 3.45 -4.05 -2.44
C SER A 38 2.32 -3.44 -1.61
N ILE A 39 2.60 -2.92 -0.40
CA ILE A 39 1.60 -2.23 0.43
C ILE A 39 1.04 -1.01 -0.31
N THR A 40 1.88 -0.16 -0.91
CA THR A 40 1.40 1.03 -1.62
C THR A 40 0.56 0.68 -2.85
N GLN A 41 0.92 -0.37 -3.60
CA GLN A 41 0.14 -0.88 -4.72
C GLN A 41 -1.24 -1.39 -4.26
N HIS A 42 -1.30 -2.17 -3.17
CA HIS A 42 -2.57 -2.70 -2.67
C HIS A 42 -3.46 -1.63 -2.03
N LEU A 43 -2.89 -0.56 -1.46
CA LEU A 43 -3.66 0.59 -1.01
C LEU A 43 -4.28 1.35 -2.19
N ALA A 44 -3.60 1.43 -3.33
CA ALA A 44 -4.19 1.98 -4.56
C ALA A 44 -5.33 1.09 -5.07
N LEU A 45 -5.15 -0.24 -5.06
CA LEU A 45 -6.23 -1.18 -5.38
C LEU A 45 -7.44 -1.01 -4.46
N LEU A 46 -7.24 -0.84 -3.15
CA LEU A 46 -8.33 -0.59 -2.20
C LEU A 46 -9.06 0.73 -2.48
N ARG A 47 -8.31 1.80 -2.82
CA ARG A 47 -8.89 3.11 -3.17
C ARG A 47 -9.74 3.05 -4.43
N ASP A 48 -9.28 2.31 -5.43
CA ASP A 48 -9.92 2.24 -6.75
C ASP A 48 -10.95 1.09 -6.85
N HIS A 49 -11.15 0.34 -5.76
CA HIS A 49 -12.06 -0.81 -5.72
C HIS A 49 -13.54 -0.37 -5.82
N PRO A 50 -14.36 -0.98 -6.69
CA PRO A 50 -15.77 -0.58 -6.87
C PRO A 50 -16.56 -0.70 -5.57
N GLU A 51 -16.37 -1.77 -4.80
CA GLU A 51 -17.06 -1.98 -3.51
C GLU A 51 -16.60 -1.01 -2.41
N ALA A 52 -15.40 -0.44 -2.51
CA ALA A 52 -14.92 0.56 -1.55
C ALA A 52 -15.53 1.95 -1.77
N SER A 53 -16.13 2.20 -2.94
CA SER A 53 -16.70 3.50 -3.31
C SER A 53 -17.87 3.92 -2.40
N GLY A 54 -18.57 2.95 -1.81
CA GLY A 54 -19.63 3.22 -0.83
C GLY A 54 -19.12 3.61 0.57
N SER A 55 -17.82 3.51 0.83
CA SER A 55 -17.23 3.76 2.15
C SER A 55 -16.18 4.87 2.09
N ASN A 56 -16.59 6.09 2.44
CA ASN A 56 -15.69 7.23 2.60
C ASN A 56 -14.55 6.94 3.60
N ALA A 57 -14.82 6.14 4.64
CA ALA A 57 -13.82 5.77 5.63
C ALA A 57 -12.69 4.94 4.99
N LEU A 58 -13.03 3.95 4.15
CA LEU A 58 -12.03 3.14 3.44
C LEU A 58 -11.24 3.98 2.45
N LEU A 59 -11.92 4.81 1.66
CA LEU A 59 -11.26 5.68 0.68
C LEU A 59 -10.29 6.67 1.33
N ASN A 60 -10.71 7.33 2.41
CA ASN A 60 -9.87 8.29 3.13
C ASN A 60 -8.69 7.58 3.81
N THR A 61 -8.93 6.40 4.39
CA THR A 61 -7.88 5.58 4.99
C THR A 61 -6.83 5.18 3.95
N ALA A 62 -7.26 4.67 2.79
CA ALA A 62 -6.37 4.29 1.71
C ALA A 62 -5.53 5.48 1.21
N LYS A 63 -6.17 6.64 0.95
CA LYS A 63 -5.47 7.87 0.53
C LYS A 63 -4.42 8.32 1.54
N ASN A 64 -4.77 8.38 2.82
CA ASN A 64 -3.86 8.83 3.88
C ASN A 64 -2.68 7.87 4.04
N LEU A 65 -2.95 6.56 4.01
CA LEU A 65 -1.90 5.55 4.12
C LEU A 65 -0.95 5.55 2.92
N VAL A 66 -1.44 5.74 1.68
CA VAL A 66 -0.55 5.85 0.51
C VAL A 66 0.50 6.95 0.69
N GLY A 67 0.10 8.12 1.20
CA GLY A 67 1.04 9.21 1.49
C GLY A 67 2.09 8.82 2.54
N HIS A 68 1.66 8.19 3.63
CA HIS A 68 2.55 7.72 4.68
C HIS A 68 3.56 6.67 4.18
N TRP A 69 3.10 5.70 3.40
CA TRP A 69 3.92 4.61 2.89
C TRP A 69 4.84 5.02 1.72
N ASN A 70 4.55 6.13 1.02
CA ASN A 70 5.45 6.68 0.00
C ASN A 70 6.53 7.62 0.57
N ALA A 71 6.30 8.26 1.71
CA ALA A 71 7.28 9.16 2.32
C ALA A 71 8.52 8.38 2.79
N PRO A 72 9.77 8.73 2.40
CA PRO A 72 10.96 7.98 2.78
C PRO A 72 10.99 7.73 4.29
N PRO A 73 11.47 6.55 4.74
CA PRO A 73 11.47 6.24 6.16
C PRO A 73 12.29 7.34 6.87
N LYS A 74 11.66 8.03 7.82
CA LYS A 74 12.31 9.08 8.61
C LYS A 74 13.38 8.40 9.46
N GLY A 75 14.61 8.35 8.96
CA GLY A 75 15.69 7.60 9.62
C GLY A 75 16.98 7.41 8.83
N VAL A 76 17.17 8.09 7.70
CA VAL A 76 18.51 8.20 7.09
C VAL A 76 18.87 9.68 7.03
N GLU A 77 19.16 10.24 8.19
CA GLU A 77 20.01 11.42 8.27
C GLU A 77 21.34 10.99 7.65
N ARG A 78 21.59 11.41 6.40
CA ARG A 78 22.88 11.20 5.78
C ARG A 78 23.86 12.06 6.57
N GLU A 79 24.58 11.45 7.49
CA GLU A 79 25.71 12.09 8.15
C GLU A 79 26.63 12.65 7.04
N PRO A 80 26.95 13.97 7.04
CA PRO A 80 27.79 14.54 6.00
C PRO A 80 29.17 13.88 6.08
N ILE A 81 29.62 13.32 4.96
CA ILE A 81 30.94 12.71 4.82
C ILE A 81 31.97 13.77 5.26
N PRO A 82 32.77 13.54 6.31
CA PRO A 82 33.81 14.49 6.68
C PRO A 82 34.77 14.60 5.50
N ALA A 83 34.99 15.83 5.02
CA ALA A 83 35.96 16.10 3.98
C ALA A 83 37.35 15.70 4.50
N THR A 84 37.84 14.53 4.07
CA THR A 84 39.21 14.14 4.29
C THR A 84 40.09 15.12 3.52
N LEU A 85 40.75 16.02 4.27
CA LEU A 85 41.83 16.88 3.78
C LEU A 85 42.94 16.01 3.20
N HIS A 86 43.19 16.15 1.90
CA HIS A 86 44.42 15.73 1.23
C HIS A 86 45.35 16.92 1.08
#